data_AF-A0AAV2BEY2-F1
#
_entry.id   AF-A0AAV2BEY2-F1
#
_cell.length_a   1.000
_cell.length_b   1.000
_cell.length_c   1.000
_cell.angle_alpha   90.00
_cell.angle_beta   90.00
_cell.angle_gamma   90.00
#
_symmetry.space_group_name_H-M   'P 1'
#
loop_
_entity.id
_entity.type
_entity.pdbx_description
1 polymer ?
#
loop_
_entity_poly.entity_id
_entity_poly.type
_entity_poly.pdbx_seq_one_letter_code
_entity_poly.pdbx_strand_id
1 'polypeptide(L)'
;SIYQVEFDDVIAEPEGTYSINCVWKSSNRLFTCSKNCCYKTLTLICGLPIAFISGCTFACLSFQHIWCISPALRQCRINCYMVRQYLTSCLDSCLGPCCSEMGLCLSRIRIGKYQLTSSEVV
;
A
#
# COMPACT_ATOMS: atom_id res chain seq x y z
N SER A 1 -8.71 12.62 -35.83
CA SER A 1 -8.44 11.79 -37.02
C SER A 1 -7.01 11.30 -36.99
N ILE A 2 -6.80 10.00 -36.76
CA ILE A 2 -5.54 9.34 -37.09
C ILE A 2 -5.73 8.84 -38.52
N TYR A 3 -4.96 9.37 -39.46
CA TYR A 3 -4.98 8.95 -40.85
C TYR A 3 -4.43 7.53 -40.93
N GLN A 4 -5.32 6.54 -41.05
CA GLN A 4 -4.92 5.21 -41.47
C GLN A 4 -4.61 5.31 -42.96
N VAL A 5 -3.37 5.65 -43.29
CA VAL A 5 -2.85 5.58 -44.66
C VAL A 5 -2.82 4.10 -45.02
N GLU A 6 -3.95 3.65 -45.58
CA GLU A 6 -4.11 2.32 -46.14
C GLU A 6 -3.21 2.22 -47.37
N PHE A 7 -2.63 1.04 -47.57
CA PHE A 7 -1.68 0.78 -48.66
C PHE A 7 -2.25 1.12 -50.04
N ASP A 8 -3.57 1.04 -50.17
CA ASP A 8 -4.38 1.36 -51.34
C ASP A 8 -4.29 2.85 -51.74
N ASP A 9 -4.26 3.76 -50.76
CA ASP A 9 -4.15 5.21 -50.97
C ASP A 9 -2.75 5.62 -51.49
N VAL A 10 -1.74 4.75 -51.31
CA VAL A 10 -0.35 5.00 -51.73
C VAL A 10 -0.09 4.48 -53.14
N ILE A 11 -0.87 3.51 -53.63
CA ILE A 11 -0.64 2.81 -54.91
C ILE A 11 -1.88 2.92 -55.82
N ALA A 12 -2.30 4.16 -56.09
CA ALA A 12 -3.47 4.50 -56.90
C ALA A 12 -3.39 4.01 -58.37
N GLU A 13 -3.54 2.71 -58.65
CA GLU A 13 -3.68 2.19 -60.02
C GLU A 13 -4.73 1.04 -60.18
N PRO A 14 -5.45 1.01 -61.32
CA PRO A 14 -6.75 0.32 -61.48
C PRO A 14 -6.68 -1.19 -61.79
N GLU A 15 -7.83 -1.81 -61.56
CA GLU A 15 -8.17 -3.24 -61.63
C GLU A 15 -7.92 -3.87 -63.03
N GLY A 16 -6.88 -4.70 -63.16
CA GLY A 16 -6.77 -5.53 -64.37
C GLY A 16 -5.50 -6.36 -64.50
N THR A 17 -5.43 -7.53 -63.83
CA THR A 17 -4.82 -8.79 -64.33
C THR A 17 -4.90 -9.87 -63.25
N TYR A 18 -5.43 -11.05 -63.59
CA TYR A 18 -5.81 -12.14 -62.68
C TYR A 18 -4.66 -12.78 -61.84
N SER A 19 -3.39 -12.36 -61.99
CA SER A 19 -2.25 -12.78 -61.15
C SER A 19 -1.85 -11.78 -60.05
N ILE A 20 -2.25 -10.51 -60.17
CA ILE A 20 -1.87 -9.43 -59.25
C ILE A 20 -2.64 -9.48 -57.92
N ASN A 21 -3.83 -10.08 -57.87
CA ASN A 21 -4.63 -10.19 -56.65
C ASN A 21 -3.91 -10.92 -55.50
N CYS A 22 -3.16 -11.98 -55.80
CA CYS A 22 -2.39 -12.73 -54.79
C CYS A 22 -1.17 -11.94 -54.30
N VAL A 23 -0.48 -11.25 -55.21
CA VAL A 23 0.65 -10.39 -54.88
C VAL A 23 0.19 -9.21 -54.04
N TRP A 24 -0.93 -8.58 -54.39
CA TRP A 24 -1.53 -7.46 -53.66
C TRP A 24 -1.94 -7.84 -52.25
N LYS A 25 -2.65 -8.97 -52.07
CA LYS A 25 -3.01 -9.49 -50.75
C LYS A 25 -1.79 -9.79 -49.88
N SER A 26 -0.73 -10.34 -50.49
CA SER A 26 0.51 -10.66 -49.79
C SER A 26 1.28 -9.41 -49.37
N SER A 27 1.39 -8.42 -50.27
CA SER A 27 2.03 -7.12 -50.00
C SER A 27 1.26 -6.32 -48.95
N ASN A 28 -0.07 -6.25 -49.04
CA ASN A 28 -0.91 -5.58 -48.04
C ASN A 28 -0.76 -6.24 -46.66
N ARG A 29 -0.73 -7.58 -46.60
CA ARG A 29 -0.52 -8.32 -45.36
C ARG A 29 0.87 -8.06 -44.77
N LEU A 30 1.92 -8.07 -45.59
CA LEU A 30 3.28 -7.77 -45.16
C LEU A 30 3.42 -6.33 -44.67
N PHE A 31 2.83 -5.36 -45.37
CA PHE A 31 2.84 -3.95 -44.98
C PHE A 31 2.14 -3.71 -43.63
N THR A 32 0.95 -4.29 -43.44
CA THR A 32 0.21 -4.19 -42.18
C THR A 32 0.93 -4.92 -41.04
N CYS A 33 1.52 -6.09 -41.30
CA CYS A 33 2.37 -6.79 -40.32
C CYS A 33 3.61 -5.95 -39.95
N SER A 34 4.27 -5.32 -40.93
CA SER A 34 5.46 -4.51 -40.69
C SER A 34 5.14 -3.25 -39.87
N LYS A 35 4.04 -2.56 -40.16
CA LYS A 35 3.55 -1.42 -39.35
C LYS A 35 3.28 -1.84 -37.91
N ASN A 36 2.56 -2.94 -37.70
CA ASN A 36 2.26 -3.45 -36.36
C ASN A 36 3.50 -3.92 -35.61
N CYS A 37 4.42 -4.60 -36.29
CA CYS A 37 5.69 -5.04 -35.72
C CYS A 37 6.56 -3.85 -35.30
N CYS A 38 6.73 -2.85 -36.17
CA CYS A 38 7.48 -1.63 -35.84
C CYS A 38 6.86 -0.88 -34.67
N TYR A 39 5.52 -0.74 -34.62
CA TYR A 39 4.85 -0.06 -33.52
C TYR A 39 5.05 -0.81 -32.18
N LYS A 40 4.91 -2.13 -32.18
CA LYS A 40 5.13 -2.98 -30.99
C LYS A 40 6.60 -2.96 -30.55
N THR A 41 7.53 -3.00 -31.48
CA THR A 41 8.98 -2.97 -31.20
C THR A 41 9.39 -1.62 -30.65
N LEU A 42 8.92 -0.51 -31.25
CA LEU A 42 9.18 0.84 -30.74
C LEU A 42 8.59 1.03 -29.34
N THR A 43 7.36 0.54 -29.12
CA THR A 43 6.72 0.56 -27.79
C THR A 43 7.49 -0.26 -26.78
N LEU A 44 8.03 -1.42 -27.17
CA LEU A 44 8.87 -2.25 -26.29
C LEU A 44 10.18 -1.52 -25.96
N ILE A 45 10.85 -0.95 -26.96
CA ILE A 45 12.11 -0.21 -26.79
C ILE A 45 11.92 1.05 -25.96
N CYS A 46 10.78 1.73 -26.05
CA CYS A 46 10.47 2.90 -25.21
C CYS A 46 9.91 2.51 -23.84
N GLY A 47 9.19 1.40 -23.74
CA GLY A 47 8.63 0.90 -22.49
C GLY A 47 9.69 0.28 -21.57
N LEU A 48 10.68 -0.42 -22.14
CA LEU A 48 11.77 -1.05 -21.42
C LEU A 48 12.62 -0.08 -20.59
N PRO A 49 13.08 1.10 -21.08
CA PRO A 49 13.82 2.05 -20.28
C PRO A 49 12.96 2.67 -19.18
N ILE A 50 11.66 2.91 -19.43
CA ILE A 50 10.74 3.43 -18.40
C ILE A 50 10.56 2.39 -17.28
N ALA A 51 10.37 1.12 -17.65
CA ALA A 51 10.30 0.01 -16.70
C ALA A 51 11.62 -0.18 -15.93
N PHE A 52 12.75 0.00 -16.60
CA PHE A 52 14.08 -0.08 -15.96
C PHE A 52 14.31 1.06 -14.96
N ILE A 53 14.02 2.32 -15.33
CA ILE A 53 14.18 3.49 -14.46
C ILE A 53 13.26 3.38 -13.24
N SER A 54 12.01 2.99 -13.44
CA SER A 54 11.07 2.78 -12.34
C SER A 54 11.54 1.65 -11.43
N GLY A 55 11.96 0.51 -11.97
CA GLY A 55 12.54 -0.60 -11.20
C GLY A 55 13.75 -0.18 -10.36
N CYS A 56 14.71 0.55 -10.94
CA CYS A 56 15.86 1.10 -10.23
C CYS A 56 15.44 2.07 -9.10
N THR A 57 14.46 2.93 -9.36
CA THR A 57 13.92 3.87 -8.36
C THR A 57 13.28 3.11 -7.19
N PHE A 58 12.48 2.08 -7.46
CA PHE A 58 11.89 1.24 -6.43
C PHE A 58 12.93 0.47 -5.62
N ALA A 59 14.00 -0.01 -6.26
CA ALA A 59 15.10 -0.68 -5.57
C ALA A 59 15.79 0.28 -4.58
N CYS A 60 16.18 1.47 -5.03
CA CYS A 60 16.80 2.50 -4.18
C CYS A 60 15.88 2.90 -3.02
N LEU A 61 14.58 3.12 -3.29
CA LEU A 61 13.59 3.43 -2.26
C LEU A 61 13.47 2.31 -1.23
N SER A 62 13.46 1.05 -1.67
CA SER A 62 13.37 -0.13 -0.80
C SER A 62 14.58 -0.24 0.11
N PHE A 63 15.79 -0.04 -0.43
CA PHE A 63 17.00 0.04 0.38
C PHE A 63 16.87 1.17 1.41
N GLN A 64 16.60 2.40 0.99
CA GLN A 64 16.46 3.52 1.92
C GLN A 64 15.38 3.27 2.98
N HIS A 65 14.24 2.70 2.61
CA HIS A 65 13.17 2.32 3.52
C HIS A 65 13.66 1.33 4.57
N ILE A 66 14.33 0.25 4.18
CA ILE A 66 14.86 -0.75 5.12
C ILE A 66 15.90 -0.12 6.06
N TRP A 67 16.82 0.66 5.50
CA TRP A 67 17.92 1.28 6.24
C TRP A 67 17.50 2.46 7.11
N CYS A 68 16.44 3.20 6.78
CA CYS A 68 15.95 4.33 7.56
C CYS A 68 14.81 3.96 8.50
N ILE A 69 13.94 3.03 8.11
CA ILE A 69 12.78 2.65 8.95
C ILE A 69 13.20 1.68 10.03
N SER A 70 14.14 0.76 9.78
CA SER A 70 14.67 -0.10 10.85
C SER A 70 15.25 0.71 12.01
N PRO A 71 16.14 1.72 11.81
CA PRO A 71 16.60 2.57 12.89
C PRO A 71 15.52 3.53 13.40
N ALA A 72 14.62 4.05 12.55
CA ALA A 72 13.52 4.89 13.02
C ALA A 72 12.59 4.14 13.97
N LEU A 73 12.20 2.90 13.65
CA LEU A 73 11.42 2.04 14.52
C LEU A 73 12.17 1.72 15.82
N ARG A 74 13.48 1.44 15.73
CA ARG A 74 14.32 1.25 16.92
C ARG A 74 14.31 2.50 17.81
N GLN A 75 14.46 3.68 17.23
CA GLN A 75 14.43 4.96 17.95
C GLN A 75 13.04 5.24 18.54
N CYS A 76 11.97 5.01 17.79
CA CYS A 76 10.60 5.12 18.27
C CYS A 76 10.36 4.20 19.47
N ARG A 77 10.83 2.94 19.42
CA ARG A 77 10.71 2.02 20.55
C ARG A 77 11.42 2.52 21.79
N ILE A 78 12.62 3.08 21.65
CA ILE A 78 13.37 3.67 22.77
C ILE A 78 12.63 4.88 23.35
N ASN A 79 12.13 5.78 22.50
CA ASN A 79 11.34 6.93 22.95
C ASN A 79 10.04 6.51 23.63
N CYS A 80 9.27 5.58 23.05
CA CYS A 80 8.06 5.05 23.66
C CYS A 80 8.35 4.38 25.00
N TYR A 81 9.48 3.66 25.12
CA TYR A 81 9.90 3.09 26.39
C TYR A 81 10.15 4.18 27.45
N MET A 82 10.86 5.24 27.09
CA MET A 82 11.12 6.38 28.00
C MET A 82 9.82 7.08 28.41
N VAL A 83 8.93 7.35 27.47
CA VAL A 83 7.60 7.94 27.74
C VAL A 83 6.80 7.02 28.65
N ARG A 84 6.80 5.71 28.41
CA ARG A 84 6.08 4.76 29.25
C ARG A 84 6.63 4.72 30.67
N GLN A 85 7.95 4.77 30.84
CA GLN A 85 8.57 4.87 32.16
C GLN A 85 8.14 6.15 32.87
N TYR A 86 8.23 7.30 32.20
CA TYR A 86 7.78 8.58 32.75
C TYR A 86 6.32 8.54 33.18
N LEU A 87 5.43 8.05 32.30
CA LEU A 87 4.02 7.90 32.61
C LEU A 87 3.79 6.94 33.79
N THR A 88 4.49 5.82 33.83
CA THR A 88 4.38 4.86 34.94
C THR A 88 4.80 5.50 36.26
N SER A 89 5.91 6.26 36.29
CA SER A 89 6.34 6.98 37.48
C SER A 89 5.34 8.04 37.93
N CYS A 90 4.75 8.79 36.99
CA CYS A 90 3.70 9.76 37.30
C CYS A 90 2.44 9.08 37.85
N LEU A 91 2.01 7.98 37.24
CA LEU A 91 0.85 7.23 37.68
C LEU A 91 1.09 6.59 39.05
N ASP A 92 2.27 6.05 39.32
CA ASP A 92 2.62 5.49 40.64
C ASP A 92 2.59 6.58 41.72
N SER A 93 3.15 7.75 41.42
CA SER A 93 3.18 8.89 42.35
C SER A 93 1.80 9.49 42.62
N CYS A 94 0.91 9.56 41.62
CA CYS A 94 -0.40 10.19 41.75
C CYS A 94 -1.51 9.19 42.10
N LEU A 95 -1.63 8.11 41.31
CA LEU A 95 -2.70 7.13 41.45
C LEU A 95 -2.39 6.07 42.50
N GLY A 96 -1.12 5.78 42.78
CA GLY A 96 -0.73 4.90 43.89
C GLY A 96 -1.36 5.30 45.22
N PRO A 97 -1.12 6.54 45.71
CA PRO A 97 -1.77 7.01 46.93
C PRO A 97 -3.29 7.15 46.76
N CYS A 98 -3.79 7.71 45.65
CA CYS A 98 -5.24 7.87 45.47
C CYS A 98 -6.01 6.53 45.53
N CYS A 99 -5.52 5.48 44.88
CA CYS A 99 -6.15 4.16 44.91
C CYS A 99 -6.03 3.51 46.30
N SER A 100 -4.91 3.69 46.98
CA SER A 100 -4.72 3.21 48.36
C SER A 100 -5.71 3.87 49.32
N GLU A 101 -5.82 5.20 49.28
CA GLU A 101 -6.73 5.95 50.14
C GLU A 101 -8.20 5.65 49.81
N MET A 102 -8.58 5.55 48.53
CA MET A 102 -9.93 5.14 48.13
C MET A 102 -10.27 3.73 48.62
N GLY A 103 -9.33 2.79 48.54
CA GLY A 103 -9.49 1.44 49.08
C GLY A 103 -9.69 1.44 50.60
N LEU A 104 -8.98 2.29 51.33
CA LEU A 104 -9.16 2.46 52.78
C LEU A 104 -10.52 3.07 53.12
N CYS A 105 -10.97 4.08 52.37
CA CYS A 105 -12.30 4.69 52.55
C CYS A 105 -13.43 3.64 52.38
N LEU A 106 -13.32 2.78 51.37
CA LEU A 106 -14.29 1.71 51.12
C LEU A 106 -14.21 0.59 52.17
N SER A 107 -13.00 0.24 52.62
CA SER A 107 -12.78 -0.78 53.66
C SER A 107 -13.33 -0.37 55.04
N ARG A 108 -13.34 0.94 55.34
CA ARG A 108 -13.95 1.47 56.58
C ARG A 108 -15.48 1.38 56.60
N ILE A 109 -16.14 1.19 55.46
CA ILE A 109 -17.59 0.96 55.41
C ILE A 109 -17.85 -0.52 55.74
N ARG A 110 -17.99 -0.80 57.03
CA ARG A 110 -18.45 -2.10 57.55
C ARG A 110 -19.96 -2.01 57.76
N ILE A 111 -20.73 -2.68 56.90
CA ILE A 111 -22.19 -2.80 57.07
C ILE A 111 -22.43 -3.75 58.24
N GLY A 112 -22.90 -3.21 59.36
CA GLY A 112 -23.33 -4.00 60.51
C GLY A 112 -24.58 -4.81 60.13
N LYS A 113 -24.47 -6.14 60.13
CA LYS A 113 -25.65 -7.00 60.04
C LYS A 113 -26.51 -6.72 61.27
N TYR A 114 -27.65 -6.06 61.09
CA TYR A 114 -28.65 -5.94 62.14
C TYR A 114 -29.20 -7.35 62.38
N GLN A 115 -28.63 -8.06 63.35
CA GLN A 115 -29.21 -9.28 63.88
C GLN A 115 -30.48 -8.86 64.63
N LEU A 116 -31.59 -8.78 63.91
CA LEU A 116 -32.93 -8.89 64.49
C LEU A 116 -33.01 -10.30 65.11
N THR A 117 -32.46 -10.44 66.31
CA THR A 117 -32.74 -11.58 67.17
C THR A 117 -34.15 -11.38 67.71
N SER A 118 -35.09 -11.80 66.88
CA SER A 118 -36.48 -12.03 67.20
C SER A 118 -36.55 -13.05 68.35
N SER A 119 -36.52 -12.61 69.61
CA SER A 119 -36.91 -13.43 70.77
C SER A 119 -36.78 -12.66 72.10
N GLU A 120 -37.52 -11.56 72.27
CA GLU A 120 -38.00 -11.10 73.60
C GLU A 120 -39.50 -11.44 73.73
N VAL A 121 -39.82 -12.72 73.53
CA VAL A 121 -41.14 -13.26 73.84
C VAL A 121 -40.90 -14.57 74.58
N VAL A 122 -40.88 -14.50 75.92
CA VAL A 122 -41.40 -15.44 76.94
C VAL A 122 -40.99 -14.92 78.32
#